data_AF-A0A497FZ31-F1
#
_entry.id   AF-A0A497FZ31-F1
#
_cell.length_a   1.000
_cell.length_b   1.000
_cell.length_c   1.000
_cell.angle_alpha   90.00
_cell.angle_beta   90.00
_cell.angle_gamma   90.00
#
_symmetry.space_group_name_H-M   'P 1'
#
loop_
_entity.id
_entity.type
_entity.pdbx_description
1 polymer ?
#
loop_
_entity_poly.entity_id
_entity_poly.type
_entity_poly.pdbx_seq_one_letter_code
_entity_poly.pdbx_strand_id
1 'polypeptide(L)'
;MVSALTSWTVVCPKAKVYLPKLWSRFLPHIFSKERSWDFIVEVPDEGTEIRLGRTVLKVIPAHYLHSARNFTLYDPASKILFSGDIGSALLPPEKDADFIDNIEDYLDYMKYFHQTYMVSNKACQKWVSLVENLEIEYIAPQHGAIIRGKQNVEKFLQWLKQLRCGVDLL
;
A
#
# COMPACT_ATOMS: atom_id res chain seq x y z
N MET A 1 4.76 8.58 -3.68
CA MET A 1 5.20 9.97 -3.99
C MET A 1 5.42 10.10 -5.50
N VAL A 2 4.70 10.97 -6.21
CA VAL A 2 4.81 11.16 -7.70
C VAL A 2 5.87 12.21 -8.08
N SER A 3 6.42 12.93 -7.10
CA SER A 3 7.36 14.05 -7.34
C SER A 3 8.65 13.64 -8.06
N ALA A 4 9.15 12.43 -7.84
CA ALA A 4 10.36 11.91 -8.49
C ALA A 4 10.07 11.12 -9.79
N LEU A 5 8.81 11.08 -10.25
CA LEU A 5 8.44 10.26 -11.40
C LEU A 5 9.18 10.70 -12.68
N THR A 6 9.44 12.00 -12.84
CA THR A 6 10.25 12.54 -13.94
C THR A 6 11.63 11.90 -13.99
N SER A 7 12.35 11.87 -12.85
CA SER A 7 13.67 11.24 -12.72
C SER A 7 13.65 9.75 -13.04
N TRP A 8 12.65 9.02 -12.54
CA TRP A 8 12.51 7.59 -12.83
C TRP A 8 12.31 7.31 -14.33
N THR A 9 11.57 8.16 -15.04
CA THR A 9 11.41 7.98 -16.49
C THR A 9 12.68 8.23 -17.30
N VAL A 10 13.63 9.00 -16.76
CA VAL A 10 14.93 9.24 -17.40
C VAL A 10 15.85 8.03 -17.17
N VAL A 11 15.91 7.53 -15.94
CA VAL A 11 16.79 6.40 -15.57
C VAL A 11 16.26 5.05 -16.07
N CYS A 12 14.94 4.89 -16.12
CA CYS A 12 14.27 3.67 -16.54
C CYS A 12 13.33 3.93 -17.73
N PRO A 13 13.85 4.26 -18.93
CA PRO A 13 13.03 4.74 -20.06
C PRO A 13 12.07 3.70 -20.63
N LYS A 14 12.29 2.41 -20.35
CA LYS A 14 11.43 1.30 -20.79
C LYS A 14 10.41 0.86 -19.72
N ALA A 15 10.47 1.42 -18.51
CA ALA A 15 9.57 1.02 -17.44
C ALA A 15 8.13 1.44 -17.75
N LYS A 16 7.18 0.57 -17.40
CA LYS A 16 5.77 0.93 -17.35
C LYS A 16 5.42 1.37 -15.93
N VAL A 17 4.63 2.43 -15.82
CA VAL A 17 4.20 3.02 -14.54
C VAL A 17 2.72 2.72 -14.36
N TYR A 18 2.42 1.89 -13.37
CA TYR A 18 1.05 1.55 -12.99
C TYR A 18 0.56 2.56 -11.96
N LEU A 19 -0.59 3.18 -12.21
CA LEU A 19 -1.24 4.08 -11.24
C LEU A 19 -2.76 4.02 -11.36
N PRO A 20 -3.50 4.38 -10.30
CA PRO A 20 -4.94 4.50 -10.39
C PRO A 20 -5.39 5.38 -11.54
N LYS A 21 -6.37 4.90 -12.30
CA LYS A 21 -6.96 5.63 -13.43
C LYS A 21 -7.37 7.06 -13.08
N LEU A 22 -7.84 7.30 -11.86
CA LEU A 22 -8.18 8.66 -11.41
C LEU A 22 -6.98 9.60 -11.43
N TRP A 23 -5.80 9.14 -11.03
CA TRP A 23 -4.59 9.97 -10.91
C TRP A 23 -3.92 10.25 -12.25
N SER A 24 -4.22 9.49 -13.32
CA SER A 24 -3.66 9.74 -14.65
C SER A 24 -4.01 11.15 -15.14
N ARG A 25 -5.19 11.64 -14.77
CA ARG A 25 -5.68 12.99 -15.07
C ARG A 25 -4.89 14.11 -14.40
N PHE A 26 -4.12 13.80 -13.35
CA PHE A 26 -3.29 14.77 -12.63
C PHE A 26 -1.86 14.80 -13.12
N LEU A 27 -1.46 13.85 -13.97
CA LEU A 27 -0.11 13.80 -14.50
C LEU A 27 0.31 15.05 -15.30
N PRO A 28 -0.58 15.78 -16.02
CA PRO A 28 -0.21 17.03 -16.70
C PRO A 28 0.34 18.13 -15.78
N HIS A 29 0.22 18.00 -14.45
CA HIS A 29 0.88 18.88 -13.49
C HIS A 29 2.36 18.56 -13.27
N ILE A 30 2.84 17.40 -13.75
CA ILE A 30 4.17 16.86 -13.50
C ILE A 30 4.99 16.77 -14.79
N PHE A 31 4.35 16.42 -15.91
CA PHE A 31 5.02 16.41 -17.21
C PHE A 31 4.43 17.43 -18.16
N SER A 32 5.23 17.85 -19.14
CA SER A 32 4.77 18.71 -20.22
C SER A 32 3.63 18.04 -21.00
N LYS A 33 2.68 18.85 -21.45
CA LYS A 33 1.53 18.39 -22.25
C LYS A 33 1.93 17.74 -23.59
N GLU A 34 3.13 18.04 -24.07
CA GLU A 34 3.67 17.57 -25.35
C GLU A 34 4.28 16.16 -25.28
N ARG A 35 4.51 15.64 -24.06
CA ARG A 35 5.10 14.31 -23.87
C ARG A 35 4.05 13.22 -24.09
N SER A 36 4.40 12.18 -24.86
CA SER A 36 3.56 10.97 -24.93
C SER A 36 3.55 10.21 -23.60
N TRP A 37 2.38 9.72 -23.22
CA TRP A 37 2.09 9.05 -21.94
C TRP A 37 2.05 7.52 -22.05
N ASP A 38 2.53 6.95 -23.16
CA ASP A 38 2.41 5.51 -23.47
C ASP A 38 3.09 4.57 -22.44
N PHE A 39 3.91 5.12 -21.54
CA PHE A 39 4.52 4.38 -20.43
C PHE A 39 3.58 4.21 -19.23
N ILE A 40 2.48 4.97 -19.16
CA ILE A 40 1.48 4.87 -18.11
C ILE A 40 0.53 3.70 -18.39
N VAL A 41 0.25 2.91 -17.35
CA VAL A 41 -0.80 1.90 -17.35
C VAL A 41 -1.83 2.29 -16.29
N GLU A 42 -3.03 2.63 -16.74
CA GLU A 42 -4.14 2.97 -15.85
C GLU A 42 -4.68 1.70 -15.18
N VAL A 43 -4.63 1.66 -13.85
CA VAL A 43 -5.21 0.58 -13.05
C VAL A 43 -6.69 0.92 -12.76
N PRO A 44 -7.63 0.04 -13.12
CA PRO A 44 -9.05 0.24 -12.83
C PRO A 44 -9.34 0.04 -11.33
N ASP A 45 -10.45 0.58 -10.85
CA ASP A 45 -10.76 0.64 -9.41
C ASP A 45 -10.83 -0.76 -8.76
N GLU A 46 -11.27 -1.78 -9.50
CA GLU A 46 -11.32 -3.18 -9.08
C GLU A 46 -9.94 -3.86 -8.93
N GLY A 47 -8.86 -3.18 -9.35
CA GLY A 47 -7.51 -3.75 -9.36
C GLY A 47 -7.19 -4.44 -10.69
N THR A 48 -6.01 -5.05 -10.76
CA THR A 48 -5.54 -5.75 -11.97
C THR A 48 -4.47 -6.77 -11.62
N GLU A 49 -3.97 -7.48 -12.62
CA GLU A 49 -2.85 -8.38 -12.51
C GLU A 49 -1.66 -7.90 -13.36
N ILE A 50 -0.45 -8.00 -12.82
CA ILE A 50 0.78 -7.65 -13.52
C ILE A 50 1.59 -8.93 -13.71
N ARG A 51 1.73 -9.37 -14.97
CA ARG A 51 2.53 -10.54 -15.31
C ARG A 51 4.01 -10.16 -15.43
N LEU A 52 4.84 -10.77 -14.59
CA LEU A 52 6.31 -10.65 -14.60
C LEU A 52 6.91 -12.04 -14.82
N GLY A 53 7.26 -12.34 -16.07
CA GLY A 53 7.72 -13.67 -16.46
C GLY A 53 6.68 -14.74 -16.14
N ARG A 54 6.99 -15.62 -15.18
CA ARG A 54 6.10 -16.70 -14.72
C ARG A 54 5.25 -16.32 -13.50
N THR A 55 5.53 -15.18 -12.87
CA THR A 55 4.81 -14.69 -11.70
C THR A 55 3.72 -13.71 -12.12
N VAL A 56 2.60 -13.75 -11.42
CA VAL A 56 1.51 -12.78 -11.58
C VAL A 56 1.35 -12.05 -10.26
N LEU A 57 1.68 -10.76 -10.24
CA LEU A 57 1.44 -9.90 -9.10
C LEU A 57 -0.02 -9.44 -9.12
N LYS A 58 -0.67 -9.42 -7.96
CA LYS A 58 -2.06 -8.96 -7.81
C LYS A 58 -2.07 -7.53 -7.30
N VAL A 59 -2.68 -6.62 -8.04
CA VAL A 59 -2.92 -5.24 -7.63
C VAL A 59 -4.29 -5.19 -6.95
N ILE A 60 -4.31 -5.02 -5.64
CA ILE A 60 -5.49 -5.17 -4.78
C ILE A 60 -6.00 -3.78 -4.36
N PRO A 61 -7.30 -3.46 -4.54
CA PRO A 61 -7.87 -2.17 -4.15
C PRO A 61 -7.71 -1.89 -2.65
N ALA A 62 -7.21 -0.70 -2.33
CA ALA A 62 -7.03 -0.20 -0.96
C ALA A 62 -7.55 1.23 -0.81
N HIS A 63 -8.65 1.53 -1.51
CA HIS A 63 -9.21 2.87 -1.57
C HIS A 63 -9.58 3.41 -0.19
N TYR A 64 -9.36 4.71 0.00
CA TYR A 64 -9.58 5.44 1.26
C TYR A 64 -8.65 5.01 2.41
N LEU A 65 -7.56 4.29 2.10
CA LEU A 65 -6.51 3.91 3.05
C LEU A 65 -5.13 4.40 2.58
N HIS A 66 -4.82 5.69 2.61
CA HIS A 66 -5.69 6.83 2.94
C HIS A 66 -6.25 7.54 1.69
N SER A 67 -5.53 7.42 0.56
CA SER A 67 -5.89 8.09 -0.69
C SER A 67 -7.20 7.55 -1.26
N ALA A 68 -8.03 8.44 -1.83
CA ALA A 68 -9.33 8.10 -2.40
C ALA A 68 -9.25 6.99 -3.46
N ARG A 69 -8.10 6.87 -4.13
CA ARG A 69 -7.73 5.75 -4.98
C ARG A 69 -6.32 5.29 -4.63
N ASN A 70 -6.25 4.16 -3.94
CA ASN A 70 -5.00 3.52 -3.56
C ASN A 70 -5.07 2.01 -3.87
N PHE A 71 -3.91 1.40 -4.05
CA PHE A 71 -3.75 -0.03 -4.26
C PHE A 71 -2.61 -0.59 -3.41
N THR A 72 -2.73 -1.87 -3.10
CA THR A 72 -1.66 -2.71 -2.53
C THR A 72 -1.23 -3.75 -3.57
N LEU A 73 -0.04 -4.31 -3.42
CA LEU A 73 0.53 -5.24 -4.40
C LEU A 73 0.92 -6.53 -3.70
N TYR A 74 0.31 -7.64 -4.09
CA TYR A 74 0.60 -8.95 -3.55
C TYR A 74 1.43 -9.77 -4.54
N ASP A 75 2.56 -10.28 -4.06
CA ASP A 75 3.40 -11.23 -4.77
C ASP A 75 3.18 -12.65 -4.19
N PRO A 76 2.48 -13.54 -4.92
CA PRO A 76 2.23 -14.90 -4.45
C PRO A 76 3.49 -15.77 -4.43
N ALA A 77 4.55 -15.43 -5.18
CA ALA A 77 5.77 -16.22 -5.22
C ALA A 77 6.60 -16.04 -3.94
N SER A 78 6.68 -14.80 -3.44
CA SER A 78 7.39 -14.46 -2.19
C SER A 78 6.48 -14.42 -0.96
N LYS A 79 5.16 -14.49 -1.14
CA LYS A 79 4.14 -14.34 -0.08
C LYS A 79 4.24 -12.98 0.64
N ILE A 80 4.62 -11.95 -0.12
CA ILE A 80 4.77 -10.57 0.36
C ILE A 80 3.59 -9.73 -0.13
N LEU A 81 2.96 -9.01 0.79
CA LEU A 81 2.00 -7.96 0.49
C LEU A 81 2.67 -6.59 0.71
N PHE A 82 2.98 -5.88 -0.37
CA PHE A 82 3.34 -4.47 -0.28
C PHE A 82 2.07 -3.64 -0.04
N SER A 83 1.96 -3.08 1.16
CA SER A 83 0.71 -2.51 1.69
C SER A 83 0.61 -0.99 1.58
N GLY A 84 1.63 -0.33 1.01
CA GLY A 84 1.68 1.13 0.94
C GLY A 84 1.64 1.73 2.34
N ASP A 85 0.76 2.71 2.58
CA ASP A 85 0.67 3.36 3.88
C ASP A 85 0.01 2.48 4.97
N ILE A 86 -0.66 1.39 4.60
CA ILE A 86 -1.30 0.47 5.56
C ILE A 86 -0.19 -0.33 6.27
N GLY A 87 -0.19 -0.31 7.60
CA GLY A 87 0.87 -0.89 8.42
C GLY A 87 1.99 0.08 8.77
N SER A 88 1.89 1.35 8.36
CA SER A 88 2.91 2.35 8.71
C SER A 88 3.00 2.58 10.21
N ALA A 89 4.23 2.58 10.73
CA ALA A 89 4.54 2.84 12.13
C ALA A 89 5.43 4.08 12.26
N LEU A 90 5.08 4.99 13.18
CA LEU A 90 5.90 6.16 13.52
C LEU A 90 6.89 5.77 14.62
N LEU A 91 7.93 5.03 14.23
CA LEU A 91 8.93 4.53 15.17
C LEU A 91 9.89 5.64 15.60
N PRO A 92 10.23 5.72 16.91
CA PRO A 92 11.35 6.56 17.33
C PRO A 92 12.67 5.99 16.75
N PRO A 93 13.70 6.82 16.51
CA PRO A 93 14.95 6.37 15.91
C PRO A 93 15.61 5.17 16.62
N GLU A 94 15.43 5.08 17.95
CA GLU A 94 15.96 3.99 18.77
C GLU A 94 15.29 2.63 18.54
N LYS A 95 14.11 2.64 17.90
CA LYS A 95 13.29 1.46 17.60
C LYS A 95 13.19 1.20 16.09
N ASP A 96 14.01 1.88 15.30
CA ASP A 96 14.11 1.61 13.87
C ASP A 96 14.57 0.18 13.65
N ALA A 97 13.86 -0.54 12.78
CA ALA A 97 14.06 -1.97 12.56
C ALA A 97 13.58 -2.35 11.16
N ASP A 98 14.25 -3.32 10.56
CA ASP A 98 13.81 -3.87 9.28
C ASP A 98 12.55 -4.73 9.43
N PHE A 99 12.45 -5.47 10.54
CA PHE A 99 11.38 -6.45 10.78
C PHE A 99 10.74 -6.30 12.16
N ILE A 100 9.44 -6.58 12.22
CA ILE A 100 8.64 -6.71 13.43
C ILE A 100 8.46 -8.20 13.72
N ASP A 101 9.12 -8.68 14.77
CA ASP A 101 9.00 -10.06 15.25
C ASP A 101 7.82 -10.26 16.22
N ASN A 102 7.39 -9.21 16.92
CA ASN A 102 6.17 -9.20 17.74
C ASN A 102 5.35 -7.94 17.46
N ILE A 103 4.24 -8.09 16.74
CA ILE A 103 3.42 -6.94 16.32
C ILE A 103 2.82 -6.14 17.48
N GLU A 104 2.55 -6.78 18.61
CA GLU A 104 1.92 -6.14 19.77
C GLU A 104 2.78 -4.98 20.31
N ASP A 105 4.10 -5.11 20.26
CA ASP A 105 5.04 -4.08 20.69
C ASP A 105 5.03 -2.84 19.75
N TYR A 106 4.40 -2.97 18.57
CA TYR A 106 4.42 -1.95 17.52
C TYR A 106 3.06 -1.31 17.24
N LEU A 107 1.96 -1.90 17.73
CA LEU A 107 0.60 -1.42 17.44
C LEU A 107 0.38 0.03 17.90
N ASP A 108 0.94 0.43 19.04
CA ASP A 108 0.80 1.80 19.56
C ASP A 108 1.50 2.84 18.65
N TYR A 109 2.64 2.48 18.05
CA TYR A 109 3.33 3.35 17.09
C TYR A 109 2.61 3.45 15.74
N MET A 110 1.79 2.45 15.40
CA MET A 110 0.94 2.47 14.20
C MET A 110 -0.36 3.24 14.44
N LYS A 111 -0.89 3.17 15.67
CA LYS A 111 -2.24 3.62 16.01
C LYS A 111 -2.52 5.07 15.65
N TYR A 112 -1.67 6.00 16.09
CA TYR A 112 -1.89 7.42 15.82
C TYR A 112 -1.96 7.69 14.30
N PHE A 113 -0.99 7.19 13.54
CA PHE A 113 -0.96 7.33 12.09
C PHE A 113 -2.25 6.78 11.45
N HIS A 114 -2.65 5.56 11.80
CA HIS A 114 -3.82 4.95 11.18
C HIS A 114 -5.13 5.64 11.60
N GLN A 115 -5.25 6.10 12.85
CA GLN A 115 -6.42 6.83 13.31
C GLN A 115 -6.57 8.19 12.61
N THR A 116 -5.46 8.86 12.31
CA THR A 116 -5.46 10.17 11.64
C THR A 116 -5.64 10.06 10.13
N TYR A 117 -4.95 9.12 9.48
CA TYR A 117 -4.87 9.07 8.01
C TYR A 117 -5.92 8.15 7.39
N MET A 118 -6.25 7.01 7.99
CA MET A 118 -7.23 6.09 7.40
C MET A 118 -8.62 6.70 7.51
N VAL A 119 -9.39 6.64 6.43
CA VAL A 119 -10.62 7.43 6.33
C VAL A 119 -11.72 6.91 7.24
N SER A 120 -11.89 5.58 7.35
CA SER A 120 -12.90 4.96 8.22
C SER A 120 -12.61 3.47 8.45
N ASN A 121 -13.15 2.93 9.54
CA ASN A 121 -13.11 1.51 9.85
C ASN A 121 -13.79 0.67 8.77
N LYS A 122 -14.83 1.20 8.12
CA LYS A 122 -15.48 0.54 6.98
C LYS A 122 -14.49 0.31 5.82
N ALA A 123 -13.62 1.27 5.53
CA ALA A 123 -12.56 1.11 4.53
C ALA A 123 -11.53 0.07 4.98
N CYS A 124 -11.11 0.12 6.25
CA CYS A 124 -10.19 -0.86 6.84
C CYS A 124 -10.75 -2.30 6.73
N GLN A 125 -11.97 -2.54 7.21
CA GLN A 125 -12.61 -3.86 7.14
C GLN A 125 -12.74 -4.36 5.71
N LYS A 126 -13.13 -3.47 4.77
CA LYS A 126 -13.25 -3.83 3.36
C LYS A 126 -11.91 -4.29 2.79
N TRP A 127 -10.82 -3.56 3.03
CA TRP A 127 -9.49 -3.97 2.58
C TRP A 127 -9.06 -5.28 3.22
N VAL A 128 -9.23 -5.46 4.54
CA VAL A 128 -8.86 -6.72 5.21
C VAL A 128 -9.60 -7.91 4.58
N SER A 129 -10.90 -7.78 4.28
CA SER A 129 -11.66 -8.86 3.60
C SER A 129 -11.12 -9.26 2.22
N LEU A 130 -10.36 -8.39 1.55
CA LEU A 130 -9.74 -8.69 0.26
C LEU A 130 -8.42 -9.45 0.42
N VAL A 131 -7.73 -9.30 1.56
CA VAL A 131 -6.37 -9.82 1.76
C VAL A 131 -6.28 -10.96 2.78
N GLU A 132 -7.26 -11.11 3.68
CA GLU A 132 -7.18 -12.05 4.82
C GLU A 132 -7.11 -13.53 4.43
N ASN A 133 -7.57 -13.88 3.23
CA ASN A 133 -7.52 -15.24 2.71
C ASN A 133 -6.31 -15.51 1.81
N LEU A 134 -5.38 -14.56 1.68
CA LEU A 134 -4.14 -14.72 0.96
C LEU A 134 -3.09 -15.40 1.84
N GLU A 135 -2.18 -16.17 1.24
CA GLU A 135 -1.03 -16.71 1.94
C GLU A 135 0.04 -15.63 2.12
N ILE A 136 -0.08 -14.82 3.17
CA ILE A 136 0.84 -13.72 3.44
C ILE A 136 1.80 -14.10 4.57
N GLU A 137 3.09 -14.14 4.27
CA GLU A 137 4.16 -14.30 5.27
C GLU A 137 4.75 -12.94 5.69
N TYR A 138 4.66 -11.93 4.82
CA TYR A 138 5.17 -10.59 5.10
C TYR A 138 4.21 -9.51 4.63
N ILE A 139 3.99 -8.50 5.47
CA ILE A 139 3.41 -7.22 5.05
C ILE A 139 4.53 -6.18 5.05
N ALA A 140 4.81 -5.60 3.88
CA ALA A 140 5.83 -4.59 3.69
C ALA A 140 5.16 -3.21 3.49
N PRO A 141 5.06 -2.37 4.54
CA PRO A 141 4.55 -1.02 4.39
C PRO A 141 5.57 -0.12 3.68
N GLN A 142 5.10 1.01 3.15
CA GLN A 142 5.95 2.06 2.57
C GLN A 142 6.76 2.82 3.64
N HIS A 143 6.28 2.80 4.89
CA HIS A 143 6.90 3.49 6.02
C HIS A 143 6.97 2.55 7.22
N GLY A 144 8.10 2.54 7.91
CA GLY A 144 8.32 1.66 9.07
C GLY A 144 8.75 0.24 8.70
N ALA A 145 8.69 -0.64 9.68
CA ALA A 145 9.25 -1.98 9.63
C ALA A 145 8.32 -3.01 8.96
N ILE A 146 8.90 -4.07 8.39
CA ILE A 146 8.16 -5.17 7.75
C ILE A 146 7.55 -6.07 8.82
N ILE A 147 6.23 -6.31 8.73
CA ILE A 147 5.54 -7.26 9.60
C ILE A 147 5.87 -8.67 9.12
N ARG A 148 6.58 -9.45 9.95
CA ARG A 148 7.07 -10.78 9.58
C ARG A 148 6.30 -11.90 10.26
N GLY A 149 5.97 -12.93 9.50
CA GLY A 149 5.40 -14.17 9.96
C GLY A 149 3.89 -14.13 10.04
N LYS A 150 3.26 -15.24 9.63
CA LYS A 150 1.80 -15.40 9.55
C LYS A 150 1.05 -14.95 10.81
N GLN A 151 1.55 -15.27 12.00
CA GLN A 151 0.90 -14.88 13.26
C GLN A 151 0.83 -13.36 13.46
N ASN A 152 1.93 -12.64 13.16
CA ASN A 152 1.95 -11.18 13.26
C ASN A 152 1.07 -10.53 12.20
N VAL A 153 1.06 -11.10 10.99
CA VAL A 153 0.17 -10.68 9.90
C VAL A 153 -1.30 -10.81 10.32
N GLU A 154 -1.70 -11.97 10.85
CA GLU A 154 -3.07 -12.21 11.31
C GLU A 154 -3.47 -11.23 12.42
N LYS A 155 -2.62 -11.05 13.44
CA LYS A 155 -2.84 -10.09 14.53
C LYS A 155 -2.98 -8.65 14.01
N PHE A 156 -2.14 -8.23 13.07
CA PHE A 156 -2.23 -6.91 12.44
C PHE A 156 -3.57 -6.73 11.70
N LEU A 157 -3.98 -7.71 10.90
CA LEU A 157 -5.24 -7.65 10.16
C LEU A 157 -6.45 -7.61 11.10
N GLN A 158 -6.43 -8.35 12.22
CA GLN A 158 -7.48 -8.29 13.23
C GLN A 158 -7.53 -6.94 13.95
N TRP A 159 -6.37 -6.39 14.31
CA TRP A 159 -6.29 -5.04 14.88
C TRP A 159 -6.86 -3.99 13.91
N LEU A 160 -6.47 -4.04 12.64
CA LEU A 160 -6.92 -3.08 11.63
C LEU A 160 -8.44 -3.18 11.39
N LYS A 161 -9.01 -4.39 11.42
CA LYS A 161 -10.47 -4.63 11.35
C LYS A 161 -11.25 -3.91 12.46
N GLN A 162 -10.67 -3.77 13.64
CA GLN A 162 -11.32 -3.19 14.82
C GLN A 162 -11.04 -1.69 15.00
N LEU A 163 -10.09 -1.14 14.23
CA LEU A 163 -9.63 0.23 14.40
C LEU A 163 -10.67 1.26 13.94
N ARG A 164 -11.22 2.04 14.90
CA ARG A 164 -11.93 3.30 14.59
C ARG A 164 -10.92 4.37 14.16
N CYS A 165 -11.14 4.97 13.00
CA CYS A 165 -10.21 5.92 12.38
C CYS A 165 -10.94 6.97 11.54
N GLY A 166 -10.26 8.08 11.27
CA GLY A 166 -10.74 9.15 10.41
C GLY A 166 -12.10 9.66 10.82
N VAL A 167 -13.08 9.56 9.92
CA VAL A 167 -14.43 10.09 10.14
C VAL A 167 -15.21 9.35 11.22
N ASP A 168 -14.77 8.17 11.65
CA ASP A 168 -15.39 7.46 12.77
C ASP A 168 -15.14 8.16 14.11
N LEU A 169 -14.15 9.06 14.19
CA LEU A 169 -13.72 9.74 15.41
C LEU A 169 -14.24 11.18 15.52
N LEU A 170 -15.15 11.59 14.61
CA LEU A 170 -15.83 12.89 14.64
C LEU A 170 -16.89 12.98 15.76
#